data_AF-A0A7Z7YSP3-F1
#
_entry.id   AF-A0A7Z7YSP3-F1
#
_cell.length_a   1.000
_cell.length_b   1.000
_cell.length_c   1.000
_cell.angle_alpha   90.00
_cell.angle_beta   90.00
_cell.angle_gamma   90.00
#
_symmetry.space_group_name_H-M   'P 1'
#
loop_
_entity.id
_entity.type
_entity.pdbx_description
1 polymer ?
#
loop_
_entity_poly.entity_id
_entity_poly.type
_entity_poly.pdbx_seq_one_letter_code
_entity_poly.pdbx_strand_id
1 'polypeptide(L)'
;LGVTFKNIVGGHALDACGINGLHISECEFKGFLDIDGDRSFSEAVQLDIQVPGAFPKFGTTDGTITKNVVIEKCYFGCSDHPKMKAWNRAIGSHASRYNCYYENIHINQNIFDNLNEYALTPLKSKDTFITKNKFINC
;
A
#
# COMPACT_ATOMS: atom_id res chain seq x y z
N LEU A 1 -19.58 2.18 3.89
CA LEU A 1 -19.13 1.52 5.15
C LEU A 1 -17.74 0.98 4.88
N GLY A 2 -16.73 1.42 5.63
CA GLY A 2 -15.34 1.01 5.46
C GLY A 2 -14.99 -0.32 6.15
N VAL A 3 -13.77 -0.79 5.93
CA VAL A 3 -13.24 -2.05 6.49
C VAL A 3 -12.01 -1.78 7.36
N THR A 4 -11.87 -2.49 8.48
CA THR A 4 -10.66 -2.46 9.32
C THR A 4 -9.82 -3.72 9.09
N PHE A 5 -8.61 -3.55 8.60
CA PHE A 5 -7.55 -4.56 8.51
C PHE A 5 -6.70 -4.47 9.78
N LYS A 6 -6.63 -5.54 10.57
CA LYS A 6 -6.02 -5.52 11.90
C LYS A 6 -4.97 -6.61 12.07
N ASN A 7 -3.82 -6.26 12.65
CA ASN A 7 -2.79 -7.18 13.14
C ASN A 7 -2.20 -8.11 12.05
N ILE A 8 -1.74 -7.53 10.94
CA ILE A 8 -1.12 -8.29 9.86
C ILE A 8 0.31 -8.68 10.22
N VAL A 9 0.68 -9.94 9.94
CA VAL A 9 2.01 -10.49 10.24
C VAL A 9 2.72 -10.82 8.94
N GLY A 10 3.88 -10.21 8.71
CA GLY A 10 4.81 -10.59 7.64
C GLY A 10 4.32 -10.46 6.19
N GLY A 11 3.23 -9.74 5.92
CA GLY A 11 2.68 -9.60 4.58
C GLY A 11 1.93 -8.29 4.34
N HIS A 12 1.40 -8.13 3.14
CA HIS A 12 0.55 -7.00 2.75
C HIS A 12 -0.88 -7.21 3.26
N ALA A 13 -1.57 -6.14 3.66
CA ALA A 13 -3.01 -6.25 3.94
C ALA A 13 -3.81 -6.39 2.64
N LEU A 14 -3.37 -5.68 1.59
CA LEU A 14 -3.90 -5.78 0.25
C LEU A 14 -2.76 -5.81 -0.78
N ASP A 15 -2.76 -6.86 -1.59
CA ASP A 15 -1.92 -7.03 -2.77
C ASP A 15 -2.74 -6.71 -4.03
N ALA A 16 -2.66 -5.48 -4.55
CA ALA A 16 -3.39 -5.04 -5.73
C ALA A 16 -2.48 -4.95 -6.96
N CYS A 17 -2.44 -6.05 -7.73
CA CYS A 17 -1.56 -6.19 -8.89
C CYS A 17 -2.32 -6.22 -10.22
N GLY A 18 -1.92 -5.39 -11.18
CA GLY A 18 -2.55 -5.30 -12.51
C GLY A 18 -4.01 -4.85 -12.51
N ILE A 19 -4.41 -4.01 -11.55
CA ILE A 19 -5.80 -3.58 -11.40
C ILE A 19 -6.09 -2.30 -12.20
N ASN A 20 -7.26 -2.22 -12.84
CA ASN A 20 -7.75 -1.00 -13.46
C ASN A 20 -9.08 -0.60 -12.81
N GLY A 21 -9.07 0.42 -11.94
CA GLY A 21 -10.26 0.85 -11.20
C GLY A 21 -10.35 0.23 -9.81
N LEU A 22 -9.48 0.68 -8.89
CA LEU A 22 -9.55 0.31 -7.47
C LEU A 22 -9.98 1.54 -6.66
N HIS A 23 -10.96 1.37 -5.77
CA HIS A 23 -11.36 2.40 -4.81
C HIS A 23 -11.35 1.84 -3.40
N ILE A 24 -10.50 2.43 -2.54
CA ILE A 24 -10.43 2.15 -1.11
C ILE A 24 -10.84 3.44 -0.40
N SER A 25 -11.95 3.42 0.34
CA SER A 25 -12.47 4.59 1.04
C SER A 25 -12.87 4.23 2.46
N GLU A 26 -12.55 5.11 3.41
CA GLU A 26 -12.99 5.01 4.81
C GLU A 26 -12.51 3.74 5.53
N CYS A 27 -11.43 3.11 5.05
CA CYS A 27 -10.82 1.93 5.65
C CYS A 27 -9.73 2.26 6.69
N GLU A 28 -9.45 1.31 7.59
CA GLU A 28 -8.37 1.42 8.58
C GLU A 28 -7.38 0.26 8.44
N PHE A 29 -6.08 0.56 8.47
CA PHE A 29 -4.99 -0.41 8.42
C PHE A 29 -4.16 -0.30 9.70
N LYS A 30 -4.40 -1.22 10.65
CA LYS A 30 -3.96 -1.08 12.04
C LYS A 30 -3.13 -2.27 12.49
N GLY A 31 -1.85 -2.04 12.73
CA GLY A 31 -0.98 -3.06 13.31
C GLY A 31 -0.32 -3.95 12.26
N PHE A 32 1.00 -3.86 12.20
CA PHE A 32 1.89 -4.71 11.42
C PHE A 32 2.96 -5.30 12.33
N LEU A 33 3.31 -6.57 12.10
CA LEU A 33 4.41 -7.24 12.75
C LEU A 33 5.31 -7.91 11.71
N ASP A 34 6.53 -7.40 11.62
CA ASP A 34 7.66 -8.03 10.95
C ASP A 34 8.44 -8.84 11.99
N ILE A 35 8.26 -10.17 11.99
CA ILE A 35 8.84 -11.05 13.02
C ILE A 35 10.36 -11.16 12.83
N ASP A 36 10.77 -11.36 11.59
CA ASP A 36 12.15 -11.70 11.23
C ASP A 36 12.95 -10.46 10.76
N GLY A 37 12.28 -9.32 10.56
CA GLY A 37 12.91 -8.07 10.13
C GLY A 37 13.20 -8.01 8.62
N ASP A 38 12.71 -8.97 7.85
CA ASP A 38 12.92 -9.10 6.41
C ASP A 38 11.71 -8.63 5.58
N ARG A 39 10.68 -8.09 6.24
CA ARG A 39 9.45 -7.58 5.62
C ARG A 39 9.33 -6.05 5.68
N SER A 40 10.45 -5.34 5.84
CA SER A 40 10.55 -3.87 5.76
C SER A 40 9.89 -3.28 4.51
N PHE A 41 9.95 -4.00 3.40
CA PHE A 41 9.34 -3.60 2.13
C PHE A 41 7.82 -3.72 2.07
N SER A 42 7.17 -4.35 3.06
CA SER A 42 5.73 -4.64 3.00
C SER A 42 4.89 -3.38 3.17
N GLU A 43 4.19 -3.00 2.11
CA GLU A 43 3.15 -1.99 2.16
C GLU A 43 1.85 -2.56 2.75
N ALA A 44 1.09 -1.74 3.48
CA ALA A 44 -0.28 -2.07 3.86
C ALA A 44 -1.13 -2.31 2.60
N VAL A 45 -1.00 -1.41 1.63
CA VAL A 45 -1.62 -1.50 0.30
C VAL A 45 -0.52 -1.45 -0.75
N GLN A 46 -0.23 -2.60 -1.35
CA GLN A 46 0.69 -2.71 -2.47
C GLN A 46 -0.08 -2.50 -3.78
N LEU A 47 0.37 -1.53 -4.58
CA LEU A 47 -0.15 -1.21 -5.91
C LEU A 47 0.88 -1.65 -6.94
N ASP A 48 0.85 -2.91 -7.36
CA ASP A 48 1.96 -3.51 -8.12
C ASP A 48 1.59 -3.95 -9.55
N ILE A 49 2.61 -4.36 -10.30
CA ILE A 49 2.49 -4.92 -11.66
C ILE A 49 2.38 -6.45 -11.61
N GLN A 50 1.72 -7.04 -12.60
CA GLN A 50 1.61 -8.50 -12.74
C GLN A 50 2.92 -9.13 -13.24
N VAL A 51 3.86 -9.41 -12.33
CA VAL A 51 5.15 -10.08 -12.61
C VAL A 51 5.44 -11.16 -11.58
N PRO A 52 6.29 -12.17 -11.88
CA PRO A 52 6.47 -13.32 -10.99
C PRO A 52 6.92 -12.98 -9.56
N GLY A 53 7.69 -11.89 -9.40
CA GLY A 53 8.18 -11.45 -8.09
C GLY A 53 7.22 -10.57 -7.28
N ALA A 54 6.18 -10.02 -7.90
CA ALA A 54 5.23 -9.10 -7.23
C ALA A 54 4.03 -9.86 -6.66
N PHE A 55 3.41 -10.73 -7.47
CA PHE A 55 2.26 -11.52 -7.04
C PHE A 55 2.36 -12.97 -7.53
N PRO A 56 2.97 -13.87 -6.74
CA PRO A 56 3.29 -15.23 -7.20
C PRO A 56 2.16 -16.24 -7.02
N LYS A 57 1.04 -15.88 -6.35
CA LYS A 57 0.04 -16.84 -5.89
C LYS A 57 -0.86 -17.38 -7.01
N PHE A 58 -1.28 -16.51 -7.92
CA PHE A 58 -2.15 -16.83 -9.07
C PHE A 58 -2.18 -15.65 -10.06
N GLY A 59 -2.73 -15.87 -11.27
CA GLY A 59 -2.84 -14.83 -12.30
C GLY A 59 -1.82 -14.97 -13.43
N THR A 60 -1.89 -14.06 -14.40
CA THR A 60 -0.91 -13.97 -15.49
C THR A 60 0.28 -13.11 -15.04
N THR A 61 1.47 -13.42 -15.53
CA THR A 61 2.70 -12.62 -15.28
C THR A 61 3.08 -11.82 -16.53
N ASP A 62 2.08 -11.17 -17.13
CA ASP A 62 2.19 -10.48 -18.42
C ASP A 62 2.71 -9.03 -18.32
N GLY A 63 2.88 -8.53 -17.10
CA GLY A 63 3.28 -7.16 -16.81
C GLY A 63 2.16 -6.14 -16.93
N THR A 64 0.89 -6.57 -16.81
CA THR A 64 -0.26 -5.68 -16.67
C THR A 64 -0.03 -4.70 -15.51
N ILE A 65 -0.27 -3.42 -15.79
CA ILE A 65 -0.02 -2.30 -14.89
C ILE A 65 -1.25 -1.97 -14.06
N THR A 66 -1.04 -1.66 -12.78
CA THR A 66 -2.09 -1.07 -11.93
C THR A 66 -2.29 0.41 -12.24
N LYS A 67 -3.54 0.82 -12.48
CA LYS A 67 -3.93 2.19 -12.84
C LYS A 67 -5.35 2.54 -12.38
N ASN A 68 -5.68 3.83 -12.40
CA ASN A 68 -6.99 4.35 -11.99
C ASN A 68 -7.35 3.90 -10.57
N VAL A 69 -6.53 4.32 -9.61
CA VAL A 69 -6.68 3.95 -8.20
C VAL A 69 -7.02 5.18 -7.38
N VAL A 70 -7.99 5.04 -6.48
CA VAL A 70 -8.33 6.06 -5.47
C VAL A 70 -8.23 5.42 -4.09
N ILE A 71 -7.41 5.99 -3.22
CA ILE A 71 -7.31 5.63 -1.81
C ILE A 71 -7.56 6.88 -0.99
N GLU A 72 -8.68 6.93 -0.29
CA GLU A 72 -9.10 8.14 0.41
C GLU A 72 -9.75 7.94 1.76
N LYS A 73 -9.60 8.94 2.63
CA LYS A 73 -10.22 8.97 3.96
C LYS A 73 -9.88 7.74 4.81
N CYS A 74 -8.71 7.13 4.56
CA CYS A 74 -8.22 5.97 5.30
C CYS A 74 -7.30 6.38 6.44
N TYR A 75 -7.14 5.47 7.40
CA TYR A 75 -6.15 5.56 8.47
C TYR A 75 -5.13 4.43 8.38
N PHE A 76 -3.85 4.76 8.54
CA PHE A 76 -2.73 3.80 8.60
C PHE A 76 -1.92 4.06 9.86
N GLY A 77 -1.78 3.05 10.72
CA GLY A 77 -1.02 3.19 11.97
C GLY A 77 -0.95 1.93 12.81
N CYS A 78 -0.63 2.08 14.09
CA CYS A 78 -0.56 0.97 15.03
C CYS A 78 -1.96 0.44 15.42
N SER A 79 -1.98 -0.73 16.04
CA SER A 79 -3.17 -1.26 16.71
C SER A 79 -3.08 -1.09 18.23
N ASP A 80 -4.08 -1.59 18.94
CA ASP A 80 -4.10 -1.73 20.41
C ASP A 80 -3.23 -2.88 20.94
N HIS A 81 -2.77 -3.79 20.07
CA HIS A 81 -1.94 -4.92 20.49
C HIS A 81 -0.47 -4.51 20.64
N PRO A 82 0.20 -4.80 21.78
CA PRO A 82 1.51 -4.22 22.11
C PRO A 82 2.66 -4.62 21.17
N LYS A 83 2.53 -5.77 20.49
CA LYS A 83 3.51 -6.21 19.48
C LYS A 83 3.24 -5.66 18.07
N MET A 84 2.06 -5.09 17.83
CA MET A 84 1.59 -4.73 16.49
C MET A 84 1.79 -3.23 16.28
N LYS A 85 2.96 -2.90 15.72
CA LYS A 85 3.39 -1.52 15.49
C LYS A 85 2.66 -0.92 14.29
N ALA A 86 2.89 0.37 14.04
CA ALA A 86 2.48 0.96 12.79
C ALA A 86 3.18 0.28 11.60
N TRP A 87 2.62 0.44 10.40
CA TRP A 87 3.18 -0.14 9.18
C TRP A 87 4.56 0.44 8.88
N ASN A 88 5.44 -0.35 8.27
CA ASN A 88 6.70 0.16 7.73
C ASN A 88 6.41 1.08 6.54
N ARG A 89 5.51 0.62 5.65
CA ARG A 89 5.03 1.40 4.51
C ARG A 89 3.51 1.31 4.40
N ALA A 90 2.83 2.42 4.10
CA ALA A 90 1.38 2.40 3.98
C ALA A 90 0.93 2.06 2.54
N ILE A 91 1.27 2.89 1.56
CA ILE A 91 0.82 2.70 0.17
C ILE A 91 2.02 2.80 -0.76
N GLY A 92 2.18 1.84 -1.65
CA GLY A 92 3.29 1.92 -2.59
C GLY A 92 3.48 0.69 -3.45
N SER A 93 4.66 0.64 -4.04
CA SER A 93 5.11 -0.40 -4.94
C SER A 93 6.62 -0.57 -4.79
N HIS A 94 7.11 -1.78 -5.01
CA HIS A 94 8.53 -2.09 -5.13
C HIS A 94 8.88 -2.93 -6.37
N ALA A 95 7.96 -3.03 -7.33
CA ALA A 95 8.18 -3.66 -8.64
C ALA A 95 8.03 -2.66 -9.80
N SER A 96 8.81 -2.84 -10.87
CA SER A 96 8.72 -1.98 -12.05
C SER A 96 9.15 -2.69 -13.35
N ARG A 97 8.79 -2.10 -14.50
CA ARG A 97 9.20 -2.57 -15.84
C ARG A 97 9.66 -1.40 -16.71
N TYR A 98 10.58 -1.64 -17.64
CA TYR A 98 11.06 -0.62 -18.58
C TYR A 98 9.88 0.04 -19.33
N ASN A 99 9.86 1.37 -19.36
CA ASN A 99 8.82 2.20 -20.02
C ASN A 99 7.35 1.93 -19.63
N CYS A 100 7.08 1.28 -18.49
CA CYS A 100 5.73 1.16 -17.93
C CYS A 100 5.57 1.98 -16.63
N TYR A 101 4.40 2.56 -16.38
CA TYR A 101 4.16 3.48 -15.26
C TYR A 101 2.82 3.22 -14.59
N TYR A 102 2.79 3.23 -13.26
CA TYR A 102 1.53 3.27 -12.52
C TYR A 102 0.84 4.59 -12.80
N GLU A 103 -0.40 4.54 -13.27
CA GLU A 103 -1.05 5.71 -13.88
C GLU A 103 -2.35 6.10 -13.16
N ASN A 104 -2.57 7.40 -13.00
CA ASN A 104 -3.80 7.96 -12.43
C ASN A 104 -4.10 7.41 -11.01
N ILE A 105 -3.17 7.66 -10.09
CA ILE A 105 -3.24 7.22 -8.70
C ILE A 105 -3.56 8.42 -7.81
N HIS A 106 -4.67 8.35 -7.07
CA HIS A 106 -5.14 9.38 -6.16
C HIS A 106 -5.04 8.89 -4.72
N ILE A 107 -4.22 9.55 -3.91
CA ILE A 107 -4.06 9.28 -2.49
C ILE A 107 -4.49 10.54 -1.75
N ASN A 108 -5.71 10.55 -1.23
CA ASN A 108 -6.37 11.79 -0.79
C ASN A 108 -6.98 11.70 0.62
N GLN A 109 -6.78 12.72 1.45
CA GLN A 109 -7.43 12.84 2.77
C GLN A 109 -7.19 11.64 3.72
N ASN A 110 -6.05 10.95 3.59
CA ASN A 110 -5.67 9.87 4.49
C ASN A 110 -4.87 10.39 5.69
N ILE A 111 -4.85 9.61 6.77
CA ILE A 111 -4.00 9.82 7.93
C ILE A 111 -2.97 8.71 7.99
N PHE A 112 -1.70 9.09 7.95
CA PHE A 112 -0.55 8.22 8.14
C PHE A 112 0.08 8.56 9.49
N ASP A 113 0.07 7.61 10.42
CA ASP A 113 0.37 7.87 11.83
C ASP A 113 1.49 6.94 12.35
N ASN A 114 2.63 7.55 12.71
CA ASN A 114 3.83 6.92 13.26
C ASN A 114 4.36 5.75 12.42
N LEU A 115 4.34 5.84 11.08
CA LEU A 115 4.88 4.79 10.21
C LEU A 115 6.40 4.66 10.38
N ASN A 116 6.94 3.45 10.28
CA ASN A 116 8.34 3.21 10.66
C ASN A 116 9.37 3.55 9.56
N GLU A 117 8.97 3.59 8.29
CA GLU A 117 9.85 3.95 7.16
C GLU A 117 9.23 5.02 6.25
N TYR A 118 8.55 4.60 5.18
CA TYR A 118 8.02 5.49 4.16
C TYR A 118 6.52 5.39 4.15
N ALA A 119 5.82 6.49 4.43
CA ALA A 119 4.38 6.48 4.33
C ALA A 119 3.90 6.11 2.92
N LEU A 120 4.54 6.68 1.89
CA LEU A 120 4.18 6.48 0.49
C LEU A 120 5.42 6.18 -0.35
N THR A 121 5.30 5.19 -1.25
CA THR A 121 6.33 4.84 -2.23
C THR A 121 5.74 4.87 -3.65
N PRO A 122 5.53 6.05 -4.26
CA PRO A 122 4.96 6.20 -5.59
C PRO A 122 5.99 5.89 -6.70
N LEU A 123 6.49 4.65 -6.73
CA LEU A 123 7.47 4.16 -7.69
C LEU A 123 6.94 4.26 -9.13
N LYS A 124 7.80 4.67 -10.10
CA LYS A 124 7.46 4.81 -11.55
C LYS A 124 6.02 5.27 -11.80
N SER A 125 5.64 6.37 -11.18
CA SER A 125 4.29 6.92 -11.30
C SER A 125 4.17 7.91 -12.46
N LYS A 126 2.97 7.98 -13.02
CA LYS A 126 2.54 8.99 -14.00
C LYS A 126 1.14 9.46 -13.59
N ASP A 127 0.90 10.77 -13.59
CA ASP A 127 -0.39 11.35 -13.21
C ASP A 127 -0.86 10.89 -11.81
N THR A 128 0.04 11.02 -10.81
CA THR A 128 -0.24 10.68 -9.41
C THR A 128 -0.50 11.93 -8.59
N PHE A 129 -1.59 11.91 -7.81
CA PHE A 129 -2.06 13.01 -6.99
C PHE A 129 -2.06 12.59 -5.52
N ILE A 130 -1.23 13.24 -4.72
CA ILE A 130 -1.13 13.02 -3.27
C ILE A 130 -1.59 14.31 -2.58
N THR A 131 -2.84 14.35 -2.11
CA THR A 131 -3.48 15.61 -1.69
C THR A 131 -4.13 15.50 -0.32
N LYS A 132 -4.03 16.56 0.49
CA LYS A 132 -4.78 16.71 1.76
C LYS A 132 -4.59 15.57 2.78
N ASN A 133 -3.52 14.78 2.65
CA ASN A 133 -3.18 13.75 3.63
C ASN A 133 -2.49 14.39 4.85
N LYS A 134 -2.63 13.74 6.01
CA LYS A 134 -1.92 14.10 7.24
C LYS A 134 -0.86 13.03 7.52
N PHE A 135 0.40 13.46 7.58
CA PHE A 135 1.52 12.61 8.00
C PHE A 135 1.92 13.03 9.42
N ILE A 136 1.83 12.11 10.37
CA ILE A 136 2.10 12.35 11.79
C ILE A 136 3.30 11.49 12.15
N ASN A 137 4.44 12.12 12.45
CA ASN A 137 5.68 11.44 12.86
C ASN A 137 6.09 10.28 11.92
N CYS A 138 6.02 10.51 10.61
CA CYS A 138 6.44 9.58 9.56
C CYS A 138 7.77 10.03 8.94
#